data_AF-A0A4Q0SBA5-F1
#
_entry.id   AF-A0A4Q0SBA5-F1
#
_cell.length_a   1.000
_cell.length_b   1.000
_cell.length_c   1.000
_cell.angle_alpha   90.00
_cell.angle_beta   90.00
_cell.angle_gamma   90.00
#
_symmetry.space_group_name_H-M   'P 1'
#
loop_
_entity.id
_entity.type
_entity.pdbx_description
1 polymer ?
#
loop_
_entity_poly.entity_id
_entity_poly.type
_entity_poly.pdbx_seq_one_letter_code
_entity_poly.pdbx_strand_id
1 'polypeptide(L)'
;MADPGDVSILHHRLASVLMVDVVGYTRLMELDERGTHGRLMNFRFSILHPIIESRRGKIVKNTGDGFLAMFDSARDALEAAIAMQSEVTKREADQPPDRRIAFRMGLNIADVIVEDHDIYGDGVNIAARLQSYAEPAGIVVSGAFRDAVGGTLGLDAVDLGLLHLRHLSHPVQVISLTLPGTVTAPVGEMIGGYEGRASIAVLPFRSLASPDEAYFAHGMVDRIIYALASLKELFVISRGSTAGLNEAIDLRAVGKDLGVRYVLSGSVLRSGQCLRIGTELGDANTGEIIRADQHEGDLNDLFLVQDRIAQEVVKTIAPQVRDRELRKSLRKHPQNTTAYDLVLQAMEPLYQLDYATFSRARGLLQRAIALDPGYAPAFSYAAYWHMFRQGQGWSPDVAADLNTAARLARAGIANDSHDAMALALFGHAQSHLTKDFEQSVSIFDSAIAVCPNSAIAWIFKGATLCFTGDGPNAVRCAETGVRLSPLDRHVFFAEHILAQAHYVNRNFDQAISWGRRADMHNARNTSNLRTLISSLIAIDRVEEAREVANRHAGIVPDFRVSAWAARTPMQGDIKRQRIQRLLAAGMPE
;
A
#
# COMPACT_ATOMS: atom_id res chain seq x y z
N MET A 1 15.81 -54.91 -4.09
CA MET A 1 15.51 -54.48 -5.47
C MET A 1 14.01 -54.60 -5.64
N ALA A 2 13.30 -53.50 -5.39
CA ALA A 2 11.89 -53.35 -5.72
C ALA A 2 11.83 -52.32 -6.85
N ASP A 3 11.11 -52.67 -7.89
CA ASP A 3 10.94 -51.98 -9.17
C ASP A 3 10.04 -50.74 -8.99
N PRO A 4 10.49 -49.51 -9.31
CA PRO A 4 9.62 -48.35 -9.40
C PRO A 4 9.36 -48.04 -10.87
N GLY A 5 8.40 -48.76 -11.45
CA GLY A 5 8.16 -48.73 -12.89
C GLY A 5 6.70 -48.96 -13.27
N ASP A 6 5.74 -48.46 -12.48
CA ASP A 6 4.37 -48.27 -12.96
C ASP A 6 4.10 -46.76 -13.01
N VAL A 7 4.50 -46.15 -14.13
CA VAL A 7 4.13 -44.78 -14.46
C VAL A 7 2.63 -44.82 -14.77
N SER A 8 1.81 -44.51 -13.77
CA SER A 8 0.40 -44.22 -13.99
C SER A 8 0.29 -43.20 -15.11
N ILE A 9 -0.49 -43.52 -16.15
CA ILE A 9 -0.73 -42.62 -17.28
C ILE A 9 -1.38 -41.37 -16.69
N LEU A 10 -0.63 -40.26 -16.64
CA LEU A 10 -1.13 -38.97 -16.17
C LEU A 10 -2.25 -38.53 -17.13
N HIS A 11 -3.50 -38.56 -16.65
CA HIS A 11 -4.66 -38.18 -17.44
C HIS A 11 -4.80 -36.65 -17.44
N HIS A 12 -4.19 -36.02 -18.44
CA HIS A 12 -4.38 -34.61 -18.76
C HIS A 12 -5.76 -34.38 -19.38
N ARG A 13 -6.48 -33.37 -18.89
CA ARG A 13 -7.79 -32.97 -19.39
C ARG A 13 -7.93 -31.46 -19.32
N LEU A 14 -8.33 -30.84 -20.44
CA LEU A 14 -8.77 -29.44 -20.45
C LEU A 14 -10.09 -29.34 -19.67
N ALA A 15 -10.07 -28.60 -18.57
CA ALA A 15 -11.25 -28.42 -17.72
C ALA A 15 -11.38 -26.98 -17.22
N SER A 16 -12.62 -26.63 -16.89
CA SER A 16 -12.95 -25.39 -16.19
C SER A 16 -12.91 -25.64 -14.69
N VAL A 17 -12.09 -24.85 -13.99
CA VAL A 17 -11.85 -24.98 -12.56
C VAL A 17 -12.51 -23.81 -11.85
N LEU A 18 -13.35 -24.12 -10.86
CA LEU A 18 -14.03 -23.17 -10.01
C LEU A 18 -13.50 -23.31 -8.58
N MET A 19 -12.89 -22.24 -8.08
CA MET A 19 -12.55 -22.11 -6.66
C MET A 19 -13.60 -21.25 -5.95
N VAL A 20 -14.10 -21.74 -4.82
CA VAL A 20 -15.07 -21.04 -3.97
C VAL A 20 -14.52 -20.94 -2.56
N ASP A 21 -14.66 -19.78 -1.94
CA ASP A 21 -14.19 -19.50 -0.57
C ASP A 21 -15.16 -18.60 0.19
N VAL A 22 -15.24 -18.73 1.51
CA VAL A 22 -16.17 -17.97 2.37
C VAL A 22 -15.53 -16.66 2.82
N VAL A 23 -16.22 -15.56 2.63
CA VAL A 23 -15.77 -14.24 3.08
C VAL A 23 -15.78 -14.16 4.60
N GLY A 24 -14.58 -14.10 5.21
CA GLY A 24 -14.44 -13.87 6.64
C GLY A 24 -14.95 -15.03 7.49
N TYR A 25 -14.73 -16.28 7.06
CA TYR A 25 -15.15 -17.49 7.78
C TYR A 25 -14.77 -17.50 9.26
N THR A 26 -13.52 -17.18 9.59
CA THR A 26 -13.04 -17.13 10.99
C THR A 26 -13.87 -16.18 11.84
N ARG A 27 -14.21 -15.00 11.29
CA ARG A 27 -15.04 -13.99 11.96
C ARG A 27 -16.47 -14.49 12.17
N LEU A 28 -17.06 -15.14 11.17
CA LEU A 28 -18.42 -15.69 11.28
C LEU A 28 -18.50 -16.83 12.32
N MET A 29 -17.43 -17.61 12.46
CA MET A 29 -17.30 -18.67 13.47
C MET A 29 -17.13 -18.12 14.90
N GLU A 30 -16.40 -17.01 15.07
CA GLU A 30 -16.25 -16.33 16.36
C GLU A 30 -17.57 -15.72 16.88
N LEU A 31 -18.40 -15.21 15.97
CA LEU A 31 -19.68 -14.57 16.32
C LEU A 31 -20.79 -15.56 16.64
N ASP A 32 -20.85 -16.68 15.92
CA ASP A 32 -21.90 -17.70 16.07
C ASP A 32 -21.42 -19.04 15.49
N GLU A 33 -20.59 -19.75 16.25
CA GLU A 33 -19.94 -21.00 15.79
C GLU A 33 -20.96 -22.04 15.29
N ARG A 34 -22.01 -22.32 16.07
CA ARG A 34 -23.02 -23.33 15.73
C ARG A 34 -23.94 -22.89 14.60
N GLY A 35 -24.42 -21.64 14.63
CA GLY A 35 -25.33 -21.15 13.60
C GLY A 35 -24.63 -20.93 12.26
N THR A 36 -23.42 -20.38 12.25
CA THR A 36 -22.61 -20.22 11.04
C THR A 36 -22.26 -21.57 10.44
N HIS A 37 -21.79 -22.53 11.24
CA HIS A 37 -21.45 -23.86 10.73
C HIS A 37 -22.69 -24.57 10.14
N GLY A 38 -23.84 -24.50 10.81
CA GLY A 38 -25.10 -25.07 10.32
C GLY A 38 -25.57 -24.42 9.02
N ARG A 39 -25.55 -23.08 8.92
CA ARG A 39 -25.91 -22.35 7.70
C ARG A 39 -24.95 -22.67 6.56
N LEU A 40 -23.64 -22.69 6.81
CA LEU A 40 -22.64 -23.02 5.80
C LEU A 40 -22.81 -24.45 5.27
N MET A 41 -23.02 -25.44 6.15
CA MET A 41 -23.27 -26.82 5.73
C MET A 41 -24.56 -26.95 4.92
N ASN A 42 -25.61 -26.22 5.28
CA ASN A 42 -26.84 -26.17 4.49
C ASN A 42 -26.61 -25.54 3.11
N PHE A 43 -25.86 -24.42 3.02
CA PHE A 43 -25.47 -23.87 1.73
C PHE A 43 -24.69 -24.92 0.91
N ARG A 44 -23.67 -25.53 1.50
CA ARG A 44 -22.81 -26.48 0.80
C ARG A 44 -23.59 -27.67 0.25
N PHE A 45 -24.31 -28.40 1.10
CA PHE A 45 -24.94 -29.66 0.70
C PHE A 45 -26.33 -29.50 0.06
N SER A 46 -27.12 -28.51 0.48
CA SER A 46 -28.51 -28.37 0.00
C SER A 46 -28.65 -27.42 -1.19
N ILE A 47 -27.63 -26.58 -1.48
CA ILE A 47 -27.72 -25.54 -2.50
C ILE A 47 -26.56 -25.66 -3.50
N LEU A 48 -25.32 -25.54 -3.03
CA LEU A 48 -24.15 -25.47 -3.92
C LEU A 48 -23.89 -26.80 -4.63
N HIS A 49 -23.91 -27.93 -3.90
CA HIS A 49 -23.71 -29.25 -4.49
C HIS A 49 -24.75 -29.59 -5.57
N PRO A 50 -26.08 -29.45 -5.34
CA PRO A 50 -27.07 -29.67 -6.39
C PRO A 50 -26.93 -28.73 -7.60
N ILE A 51 -26.55 -27.47 -7.38
CA ILE A 51 -26.31 -26.50 -8.46
C ILE A 51 -25.16 -26.95 -9.35
N ILE A 52 -24.07 -27.44 -8.75
CA ILE A 52 -22.90 -27.96 -9.45
C ILE A 52 -23.28 -29.23 -10.24
N GLU A 53 -23.93 -30.19 -9.60
CA GLU A 53 -24.34 -31.46 -10.24
C GLU A 53 -25.33 -31.25 -11.39
N SER A 54 -26.33 -30.37 -11.21
CA SER A 54 -27.31 -30.03 -12.26
C SER A 54 -26.68 -29.42 -13.51
N ARG A 55 -25.48 -28.86 -13.37
CA ARG A 55 -24.67 -28.27 -14.45
C ARG A 55 -23.46 -29.14 -14.80
N ARG A 56 -23.56 -30.45 -14.54
CA ARG A 56 -22.53 -31.45 -14.91
C ARG A 56 -21.15 -31.15 -14.32
N GLY A 57 -21.10 -30.40 -13.23
CA GLY A 57 -19.87 -30.18 -12.47
C GLY A 57 -19.65 -31.30 -11.46
N LYS A 58 -18.38 -31.53 -11.12
CA LYS A 58 -17.96 -32.46 -10.08
C LYS A 58 -17.15 -31.71 -9.03
N ILE A 59 -17.49 -31.90 -7.76
CA ILE A 59 -16.67 -31.40 -6.66
C ILE A 59 -15.45 -32.31 -6.53
N VAL A 60 -14.27 -31.70 -6.56
CA VAL A 60 -13.00 -32.42 -6.48
C VAL A 60 -12.56 -32.56 -5.03
N LYS A 61 -12.48 -31.44 -4.30
CA LYS A 61 -12.09 -31.42 -2.89
C LYS A 61 -12.70 -30.25 -2.14
N ASN A 62 -12.79 -30.40 -0.82
CA ASN A 62 -13.13 -29.33 0.09
C ASN A 62 -11.85 -28.69 0.62
N THR A 63 -11.81 -27.36 0.71
CA THR A 63 -10.64 -26.59 1.17
C THR A 63 -11.04 -25.80 2.41
N GLY A 64 -11.10 -26.47 3.57
CA GLY A 64 -11.53 -25.85 4.82
C GLY A 64 -12.97 -25.31 4.75
N ASP A 65 -13.09 -24.01 4.59
CA ASP A 65 -14.31 -23.21 4.42
C ASP A 65 -14.77 -23.06 2.96
N GLY A 66 -13.89 -23.33 2.01
CA GLY A 66 -14.16 -23.35 0.58
C GLY A 66 -14.26 -24.75 -0.03
N PHE A 67 -14.35 -24.80 -1.36
CA PHE A 67 -14.21 -26.03 -2.14
C PHE A 67 -13.75 -25.75 -3.57
N LEU A 68 -13.30 -26.82 -4.22
CA LEU A 68 -12.85 -26.85 -5.61
C LEU A 68 -13.80 -27.72 -6.43
N ALA A 69 -14.33 -27.17 -7.51
CA ALA A 69 -15.18 -27.88 -8.46
C ALA A 69 -14.60 -27.81 -9.87
N MET A 70 -14.90 -28.84 -10.66
CA MET A 70 -14.45 -28.99 -12.04
C MET A 70 -15.64 -29.19 -12.97
N PHE A 71 -15.57 -28.57 -14.14
CA PHE A 71 -16.59 -28.66 -15.18
C PHE A 71 -15.93 -28.90 -16.54
N ASP A 72 -16.60 -29.65 -17.40
CA ASP A 72 -16.16 -29.86 -18.78
C ASP A 72 -16.49 -28.67 -19.70
N SER A 73 -17.37 -27.79 -19.26
CA SER A 73 -17.87 -26.63 -20.00
C SER A 73 -17.66 -25.34 -19.18
N ALA A 74 -16.99 -24.35 -19.78
CA ALA A 74 -16.80 -23.04 -19.17
C ALA A 74 -18.13 -22.31 -18.94
N ARG A 75 -19.09 -22.50 -19.84
CA ARG A 75 -20.44 -21.96 -19.71
C ARG A 75 -21.18 -22.56 -18.51
N ASP A 76 -21.11 -23.88 -18.34
CA ASP A 76 -21.75 -24.58 -17.23
C ASP A 76 -21.13 -24.13 -15.89
N ALA A 77 -19.80 -23.96 -15.84
CA ALA A 77 -19.09 -23.46 -14.66
C ALA A 77 -19.52 -22.04 -14.29
N LEU A 78 -19.66 -21.15 -15.27
CA LEU A 78 -20.09 -19.78 -15.04
C LEU A 78 -21.55 -19.70 -14.61
N GLU A 79 -22.45 -20.43 -15.28
CA GLU A 79 -23.86 -20.49 -14.89
C GLU A 79 -24.04 -21.08 -13.49
N ALA A 80 -23.19 -22.02 -13.08
CA ALA A 80 -23.16 -22.54 -11.72
C ALA A 80 -22.75 -21.44 -10.73
N ALA A 81 -21.65 -20.73 -11.00
CA ALA A 81 -21.17 -19.64 -10.15
C ALA A 81 -22.23 -18.53 -9.96
N ILE A 82 -22.88 -18.12 -11.04
CA ILE A 82 -23.96 -17.11 -11.02
C ILE A 82 -25.15 -17.59 -10.17
N ALA A 83 -25.61 -18.82 -10.40
CA ALA A 83 -26.74 -19.38 -9.66
C ALA A 83 -26.42 -19.53 -8.16
N MET A 84 -25.19 -19.95 -7.83
CA MET A 84 -24.73 -20.05 -6.45
C MET A 84 -24.73 -18.68 -5.76
N GLN A 85 -24.13 -17.65 -6.37
CA GLN A 85 -24.11 -16.30 -5.79
C GLN A 85 -25.53 -15.73 -5.63
N SER A 86 -26.41 -15.95 -6.60
CA SER A 86 -27.79 -15.47 -6.55
C SER A 86 -28.58 -16.11 -5.39
N GLU A 87 -28.51 -17.45 -5.24
CA GLU A 87 -29.24 -18.15 -4.18
C GLU A 87 -28.71 -17.82 -2.78
N VAL A 88 -27.39 -17.69 -2.62
CA VAL A 88 -26.78 -17.30 -1.34
C VAL A 88 -27.18 -15.87 -0.98
N THR A 89 -27.04 -14.93 -1.92
CA THR A 89 -27.42 -13.52 -1.71
C THR A 89 -28.89 -13.38 -1.32
N LYS A 90 -29.79 -14.12 -2.00
CA LYS A 90 -31.23 -14.10 -1.73
C LYS A 90 -31.57 -14.62 -0.32
N ARG A 91 -30.91 -15.69 0.13
CA ARG A 91 -31.20 -16.33 1.42
C ARG A 91 -30.55 -15.63 2.61
N GLU A 92 -29.45 -14.92 2.37
CA GLU A 92 -28.77 -14.11 3.38
C GLU A 92 -29.27 -12.65 3.42
N ALA A 93 -30.23 -12.27 2.57
CA ALA A 93 -30.79 -10.93 2.53
C ALA A 93 -31.38 -10.47 3.88
N ASP A 94 -32.03 -11.39 4.59
CA ASP A 94 -32.67 -11.13 5.89
C ASP A 94 -31.70 -11.25 7.07
N GLN A 95 -30.45 -11.68 6.85
CA GLN A 95 -29.44 -11.76 7.90
C GLN A 95 -28.82 -10.38 8.16
N PRO A 96 -28.44 -10.09 9.43
CA PRO A 96 -27.63 -8.93 9.76
C PRO A 96 -26.33 -8.90 8.93
N PRO A 97 -25.88 -7.74 8.41
CA PRO A 97 -24.71 -7.66 7.52
C PRO A 97 -23.43 -8.31 8.07
N ASP A 98 -23.23 -8.27 9.39
CA ASP A 98 -22.12 -8.90 10.11
C ASP A 98 -22.23 -10.43 10.19
N ARG A 99 -23.41 -11.01 9.97
CA ARG A 99 -23.65 -12.47 10.01
C ARG A 99 -23.88 -13.11 8.64
N ARG A 100 -23.92 -12.29 7.59
CA ARG A 100 -24.14 -12.75 6.21
C ARG A 100 -22.98 -13.61 5.72
N ILE A 101 -23.32 -14.78 5.19
CA ILE A 101 -22.39 -15.63 4.45
C ILE A 101 -22.32 -15.11 3.01
N ALA A 102 -21.14 -14.73 2.56
CA ALA A 102 -20.87 -14.38 1.16
C ALA A 102 -19.71 -15.22 0.65
N PHE A 103 -19.75 -15.57 -0.63
CA PHE A 103 -18.67 -16.32 -1.27
C PHE A 103 -17.86 -15.45 -2.21
N ARG A 104 -16.59 -15.78 -2.34
CA ARG A 104 -15.70 -15.30 -3.41
C ARG A 104 -15.46 -16.44 -4.37
N MET A 105 -15.53 -16.17 -5.67
CA MET A 105 -15.39 -17.19 -6.69
C MET A 105 -14.34 -16.82 -7.74
N GLY A 106 -13.51 -17.79 -8.09
CA GLY A 106 -12.48 -17.68 -9.13
C GLY A 106 -12.64 -18.76 -10.18
N LEU A 107 -12.70 -18.38 -11.46
CA LEU A 107 -12.86 -19.30 -12.59
C LEU A 107 -11.67 -19.23 -13.55
N ASN A 108 -11.15 -20.39 -13.93
CA ASN A 108 -10.11 -20.51 -14.94
C ASN A 108 -10.34 -21.73 -15.83
N ILE A 109 -9.87 -21.69 -17.08
CA ILE A 109 -9.81 -22.85 -17.97
C ILE A 109 -8.34 -23.23 -18.18
N ALA A 110 -8.01 -24.50 -18.00
CA ALA A 110 -6.63 -24.97 -18.14
C ALA A 110 -6.59 -26.49 -18.31
N ASP A 111 -5.47 -26.98 -18.84
CA ASP A 111 -5.14 -28.40 -18.81
C ASP A 111 -4.76 -28.80 -17.38
N VAL A 112 -5.47 -29.79 -16.84
CA VAL A 112 -5.28 -30.29 -15.48
C VAL A 112 -5.04 -31.78 -15.49
N ILE A 113 -4.21 -32.24 -14.56
CA ILE A 113 -3.98 -33.66 -14.28
C ILE A 113 -5.08 -34.10 -13.32
N VAL A 114 -5.87 -35.09 -13.71
CA VAL A 114 -6.97 -35.61 -12.91
C VAL A 114 -6.57 -36.92 -12.25
N GLU A 115 -6.66 -36.98 -10.92
CA GLU A 115 -6.57 -38.20 -10.11
C GLU A 115 -7.93 -38.49 -9.44
N ASP A 116 -8.09 -39.68 -8.85
CA ASP A 116 -9.39 -40.14 -8.32
C ASP A 116 -10.06 -39.15 -7.35
N HIS A 117 -9.26 -38.37 -6.59
CA HIS A 117 -9.74 -37.43 -5.56
C HIS A 117 -9.04 -36.07 -5.56
N ASP A 118 -8.23 -35.74 -6.57
CA ASP A 118 -7.58 -34.43 -6.66
C ASP A 118 -7.35 -34.01 -8.11
N ILE A 119 -7.12 -32.71 -8.31
CA ILE A 119 -6.65 -32.15 -9.58
C ILE A 119 -5.39 -31.32 -9.35
N TYR A 120 -4.42 -31.49 -10.23
CA TYR A 120 -3.14 -30.81 -10.17
C TYR A 120 -2.86 -30.06 -11.48
N GLY A 121 -2.11 -28.96 -11.36
CA GLY A 121 -1.69 -28.14 -12.49
C GLY A 121 -1.76 -26.66 -12.20
N ASP A 122 -1.03 -25.87 -12.99
CA ASP A 122 -0.97 -24.42 -12.86
C ASP A 122 -2.37 -23.78 -12.97
N GLY A 123 -3.25 -24.42 -13.74
CA GLY A 123 -4.66 -24.04 -13.89
C GLY A 123 -5.46 -23.93 -12.60
N VAL A 124 -5.20 -24.82 -11.65
CA VAL A 124 -5.87 -24.87 -10.33
C VAL A 124 -5.37 -23.72 -9.46
N ASN A 125 -4.05 -23.48 -9.50
CA ASN A 125 -3.43 -22.37 -8.78
C ASN A 125 -3.93 -21.02 -9.31
N ILE A 126 -4.12 -20.87 -10.62
CA ILE A 126 -4.71 -19.67 -11.22
C ILE A 126 -6.11 -19.43 -10.66
N ALA A 127 -7.01 -20.43 -10.70
CA ALA A 127 -8.38 -20.28 -10.19
C ALA A 127 -8.41 -19.87 -8.71
N ALA A 128 -7.57 -20.49 -7.88
CA ALA A 128 -7.45 -20.15 -6.47
C ALA A 128 -6.96 -18.71 -6.24
N ARG A 129 -6.06 -18.22 -7.08
CA ARG A 129 -5.58 -16.83 -7.00
C ARG A 129 -6.61 -15.84 -7.50
N LEU A 130 -7.30 -16.13 -8.60
CA LEU A 130 -8.38 -15.28 -9.11
C LEU A 130 -9.48 -15.08 -8.06
N GLN A 131 -9.86 -16.13 -7.32
CA GLN A 131 -10.81 -16.03 -6.23
C GLN A 131 -10.41 -14.99 -5.17
N SER A 132 -9.11 -14.88 -4.87
CA SER A 132 -8.61 -13.91 -3.88
C SER A 132 -8.74 -12.44 -4.31
N TYR A 133 -8.91 -12.18 -5.62
CA TYR A 133 -9.20 -10.86 -6.18
C TYR A 133 -10.70 -10.57 -6.29
N ALA A 134 -11.56 -11.53 -5.96
CA ALA A 134 -13.00 -11.32 -5.99
C ALA A 134 -13.46 -10.54 -4.76
N GLU A 135 -14.33 -9.56 -4.98
CA GLU A 135 -15.07 -8.91 -3.89
C GLU A 135 -16.08 -9.89 -3.24
N PRO A 136 -16.62 -9.60 -2.04
CA PRO A 136 -17.69 -10.39 -1.46
C PRO A 136 -18.89 -10.52 -2.41
N ALA A 137 -19.38 -11.75 -2.60
CA ALA A 137 -20.38 -12.09 -3.63
C ALA A 137 -19.94 -11.87 -5.09
N GLY A 138 -18.65 -11.61 -5.32
CA GLY A 138 -18.06 -11.39 -6.63
C GLY A 138 -17.59 -12.67 -7.33
N ILE A 139 -17.46 -12.59 -8.65
CA ILE A 139 -16.93 -13.64 -9.51
C ILE A 139 -15.78 -13.03 -10.33
N VAL A 140 -14.59 -13.63 -10.27
CA VAL A 140 -13.44 -13.23 -11.08
C VAL A 140 -13.05 -14.36 -12.01
N VAL A 141 -12.76 -14.03 -13.27
CA VAL A 141 -12.44 -15.00 -14.32
C VAL A 141 -11.13 -14.65 -15.02
N SER A 142 -10.42 -15.65 -15.56
CA SER A 142 -9.30 -15.40 -16.46
C SER A 142 -9.77 -14.96 -17.86
N GLY A 143 -8.93 -14.27 -18.61
CA GLY A 143 -9.18 -13.93 -20.01
C GLY A 143 -9.45 -15.17 -20.86
N ALA A 144 -8.63 -16.22 -20.68
CA ALA A 144 -8.83 -17.51 -21.37
C ALA A 144 -10.21 -18.12 -21.06
N PHE A 145 -10.68 -18.02 -19.80
CA PHE A 145 -12.00 -18.48 -19.44
C PHE A 145 -13.10 -17.63 -20.10
N ARG A 146 -12.95 -16.31 -20.10
CA ARG A 146 -13.88 -15.38 -20.75
C ARG A 146 -14.00 -15.66 -22.25
N ASP A 147 -12.86 -15.89 -22.91
CA ASP A 147 -12.80 -16.21 -24.33
C ASP A 147 -13.49 -17.55 -24.63
N ALA A 148 -13.32 -18.55 -23.75
CA ALA A 148 -13.95 -19.86 -23.89
C ALA A 148 -15.48 -19.84 -23.71
N VAL A 149 -16.03 -18.90 -22.94
CA VAL A 149 -17.50 -18.80 -22.74
C VAL A 149 -18.21 -18.19 -23.95
N GLY A 150 -17.61 -17.16 -24.56
CA GLY A 150 -18.12 -16.46 -25.75
C GLY A 150 -19.45 -15.69 -25.58
N GLY A 151 -19.54 -14.50 -26.21
CA GLY A 151 -20.78 -13.71 -26.32
C GLY A 151 -21.08 -12.74 -25.17
N THR A 152 -22.23 -12.05 -25.24
CA THR A 152 -22.72 -11.10 -24.22
C THR A 152 -23.48 -11.87 -23.13
N LEU A 153 -22.88 -12.01 -21.95
CA LEU A 153 -23.43 -12.79 -20.83
C LEU A 153 -24.54 -12.07 -20.03
N GLY A 154 -24.95 -10.88 -20.46
CA GLY A 154 -25.91 -10.04 -19.71
C GLY A 154 -25.38 -9.59 -18.34
N LEU A 155 -24.08 -9.74 -18.09
CA LEU A 155 -23.37 -9.31 -16.89
C LEU A 155 -22.42 -8.18 -17.25
N ASP A 156 -22.30 -7.19 -16.37
CA ASP A 156 -21.27 -6.16 -16.49
C ASP A 156 -19.91 -6.78 -16.16
N ALA A 157 -18.96 -6.64 -17.08
CA ALA A 157 -17.62 -7.17 -16.96
C ALA A 157 -16.62 -6.02 -16.88
N VAL A 158 -15.79 -6.02 -15.83
CA VAL A 158 -14.73 -5.04 -15.63
C VAL A 158 -13.38 -5.72 -15.84
N ASP A 159 -12.64 -5.29 -16.87
CA ASP A 159 -11.29 -5.78 -17.11
C ASP A 159 -10.34 -5.22 -16.04
N LEU A 160 -9.79 -6.11 -15.22
CA LEU A 160 -8.78 -5.80 -14.20
C LEU A 160 -7.35 -5.82 -14.78
N GLY A 161 -7.22 -6.15 -16.07
CA GLY A 161 -5.97 -6.15 -16.81
C GLY A 161 -5.14 -7.42 -16.60
N LEU A 162 -3.89 -7.34 -17.06
CA LEU A 162 -2.90 -8.43 -16.94
C LEU A 162 -2.27 -8.44 -15.54
N LEU A 163 -2.68 -9.39 -14.70
CA LEU A 163 -2.16 -9.56 -13.34
C LEU A 163 -1.09 -10.66 -13.28
N HIS A 164 0.02 -10.37 -12.60
CA HIS A 164 1.04 -11.37 -12.29
C HIS A 164 0.65 -12.10 -11.00
N LEU A 165 -0.02 -13.24 -11.14
CA LEU A 165 -0.40 -14.06 -9.99
C LEU A 165 0.86 -14.72 -9.40
N ARG A 166 0.94 -14.76 -8.07
CA ARG A 166 2.12 -15.27 -7.34
C ARG A 166 2.48 -16.70 -7.81
N HIS A 167 3.75 -16.89 -8.18
CA HIS A 167 4.35 -18.15 -8.68
C HIS A 167 3.94 -18.60 -10.10
N LEU A 168 3.42 -17.70 -10.93
CA LEU A 168 3.24 -17.95 -12.36
C LEU A 168 4.29 -17.22 -13.19
N SER A 169 4.75 -17.86 -14.26
CA SER A 169 5.76 -17.33 -15.18
C SER A 169 5.19 -16.31 -16.18
N HIS A 170 3.87 -16.26 -16.35
CA HIS A 170 3.20 -15.39 -17.33
C HIS A 170 2.03 -14.64 -16.69
N PRO A 171 1.77 -13.38 -17.08
CA PRO A 171 0.62 -12.63 -16.61
C PRO A 171 -0.68 -13.24 -17.14
N VAL A 172 -1.72 -13.20 -16.30
CA VAL A 172 -3.06 -13.69 -16.63
C VAL A 172 -3.98 -12.48 -16.75
N GLN A 173 -4.72 -12.35 -17.84
CA GLN A 173 -5.75 -11.32 -17.94
C GLN A 173 -6.87 -11.67 -16.96
N VAL A 174 -7.31 -10.70 -16.16
CA VAL A 174 -8.28 -10.92 -15.10
C VAL A 174 -9.49 -10.02 -15.33
N ILE A 175 -10.68 -10.60 -15.23
CA ILE A 175 -11.93 -9.88 -15.46
C ILE A 175 -12.84 -10.14 -14.26
N SER A 176 -13.35 -9.06 -13.67
CA SER A 176 -14.39 -9.13 -12.65
C SER A 176 -15.76 -9.12 -13.30
N LEU A 177 -16.65 -10.01 -12.85
CA LEU A 177 -18.03 -10.09 -13.29
C LEU A 177 -18.95 -9.60 -12.18
N THR A 178 -19.81 -8.64 -12.53
CA THR A 178 -20.77 -8.02 -11.62
C THR A 178 -22.15 -8.63 -11.85
N LEU A 179 -22.81 -9.05 -10.77
CA LEU A 179 -24.18 -9.54 -10.82
C LEU A 179 -25.18 -8.36 -10.77
N PRO A 180 -26.33 -8.45 -11.47
CA PRO A 180 -27.37 -7.44 -11.40
C PRO A 180 -27.89 -7.32 -9.95
N GLY A 181 -27.83 -6.13 -9.36
CA GLY A 181 -28.29 -5.88 -7.99
C GLY A 181 -27.20 -5.97 -6.90
N THR A 182 -25.95 -6.30 -7.26
CA THR A 182 -24.79 -6.10 -6.37
C THR A 182 -24.24 -4.68 -6.55
N VAL A 183 -24.12 -3.91 -5.47
CA VAL A 183 -23.51 -2.57 -5.49
C VAL A 183 -22.01 -2.75 -5.74
N THR A 184 -21.57 -2.48 -6.97
CA THR A 184 -20.15 -2.36 -7.30
C THR A 184 -19.61 -1.04 -6.79
N ALA A 185 -18.67 -1.10 -5.87
CA ALA A 185 -17.68 -0.04 -5.72
C ALA A 185 -16.82 0.03 -6.99
N PRO A 186 -16.49 1.24 -7.48
CA PRO A 186 -15.58 1.38 -8.62
C PRO A 186 -14.18 0.81 -8.31
N VAL A 187 -13.54 0.24 -9.32
CA VAL A 187 -12.17 -0.30 -9.25
C VAL A 187 -11.23 0.80 -8.77
N GLY A 188 -10.65 0.60 -7.58
CA GLY A 188 -9.82 1.58 -6.87
C GLY A 188 -10.15 1.73 -5.39
N GLU A 189 -11.26 1.18 -4.90
CA GLU A 189 -11.54 1.16 -3.45
C GLU A 189 -10.82 0.00 -2.76
N MET A 190 -9.83 0.35 -1.96
CA MET A 190 -9.12 -0.58 -1.09
C MET A 190 -10.07 -1.06 0.01
N ILE A 191 -10.50 -2.32 -0.04
CA ILE A 191 -10.97 -3.01 1.18
C ILE A 191 -9.73 -3.52 1.92
N GLY A 192 -9.54 -3.02 3.14
CA GLY A 192 -8.30 -3.14 3.92
C GLY A 192 -7.85 -4.57 4.24
N GLY A 193 -6.54 -4.69 4.51
CA GLY A 193 -5.91 -5.90 5.06
C GLY A 193 -5.32 -6.87 4.03
N TYR A 194 -4.44 -6.40 3.14
CA TYR A 194 -3.80 -7.17 2.04
C TYR A 194 -3.06 -8.46 2.45
N GLU A 195 -2.93 -8.80 3.72
CA GLU A 195 -2.28 -10.06 4.18
C GLU A 195 -2.93 -10.65 5.45
N GLY A 196 -4.18 -10.31 5.75
CA GLY A 196 -4.81 -10.70 7.03
C GLY A 196 -4.25 -9.96 8.25
N ARG A 197 -3.43 -8.93 8.01
CA ARG A 197 -2.88 -8.01 9.02
C ARG A 197 -3.92 -6.93 9.37
N ALA A 198 -3.96 -6.53 10.64
CA ALA A 198 -4.80 -5.42 11.06
C ALA A 198 -4.29 -4.12 10.41
N SER A 199 -5.19 -3.37 9.77
CA SER A 199 -4.86 -2.11 9.11
C SER A 199 -5.41 -0.94 9.90
N ILE A 200 -4.57 0.08 10.14
CA ILE A 200 -4.93 1.23 10.99
C ILE A 200 -4.44 2.55 10.41
N ALA A 201 -5.29 3.58 10.52
CA ALA A 201 -4.92 4.98 10.38
C ALA A 201 -5.03 5.69 11.73
N VAL A 202 -4.10 6.61 12.01
CA VAL A 202 -4.17 7.49 13.18
C VAL A 202 -4.41 8.90 12.68
N LEU A 203 -5.57 9.47 13.02
CA LEU A 203 -5.94 10.82 12.67
C LEU A 203 -5.22 11.85 13.56
N PRO A 204 -4.98 13.07 13.07
CA PRO A 204 -4.52 14.16 13.91
C PRO A 204 -5.51 14.40 15.06
N PHE A 205 -5.02 14.47 16.29
CA PHE A 205 -5.91 14.74 17.43
C PHE A 205 -6.37 16.18 17.44
N ARG A 206 -7.63 16.43 17.81
CA ARG A 206 -8.17 17.79 17.94
C ARG A 206 -7.59 18.49 19.17
N SER A 207 -7.21 19.75 19.03
CA SER A 207 -6.96 20.62 20.19
C SER A 207 -8.30 21.12 20.75
N LEU A 208 -8.53 20.89 22.04
CA LEU A 208 -9.64 21.48 22.79
C LEU A 208 -9.24 22.82 23.44
N ALA A 209 -7.97 23.20 23.30
CA ALA A 209 -7.41 24.47 23.74
C ALA A 209 -7.45 25.52 22.60
N SER A 210 -6.58 26.54 22.66
CA SER A 210 -6.48 27.56 21.61
C SER A 210 -6.12 26.94 20.24
N PRO A 211 -6.60 27.52 19.11
CA PRO A 211 -6.15 27.15 17.77
C PRO A 211 -4.62 27.20 17.59
N ASP A 212 -3.93 28.07 18.34
CA ASP A 212 -2.46 28.19 18.29
C ASP A 212 -1.72 26.94 18.80
N GLU A 213 -2.42 26.03 19.50
CA GLU A 213 -1.87 24.76 19.98
C GLU A 213 -2.24 23.56 19.09
N ALA A 214 -2.92 23.78 17.96
CA ALA A 214 -3.29 22.69 17.05
C ALA A 214 -2.09 21.87 16.57
N TYR A 215 -0.94 22.51 16.34
CA TYR A 215 0.30 21.82 15.94
C TYR A 215 0.75 20.79 17.00
N PHE A 216 0.49 21.04 18.29
CA PHE A 216 0.88 20.14 19.36
C PHE A 216 0.01 18.88 19.33
N ALA A 217 -1.31 19.03 19.25
CA ALA A 217 -2.24 17.91 19.15
C ALA A 217 -2.05 17.09 17.86
N HIS A 218 -1.82 17.76 16.72
CA HIS A 218 -1.52 17.10 15.45
C HIS A 218 -0.12 16.47 15.41
N GLY A 219 0.85 17.04 16.13
CA GLY A 219 2.23 16.57 16.15
C GLY A 219 2.42 15.38 17.10
N MET A 220 1.67 15.33 18.21
CA MET A 220 1.88 14.32 19.24
C MET A 220 1.54 12.90 18.79
N VAL A 221 0.71 12.74 17.76
CA VAL A 221 0.37 11.40 17.21
C VAL A 221 1.54 10.75 16.47
N ASP A 222 2.59 11.51 16.07
CA ASP A 222 3.74 10.98 15.32
C ASP A 222 4.43 9.82 16.03
N ARG A 223 4.56 9.90 17.36
CA ARG A 223 5.17 8.83 18.17
C ARG A 223 4.28 7.59 18.26
N ILE A 224 2.95 7.77 18.31
CA ILE A 224 1.98 6.67 18.29
C ILE A 224 2.03 5.97 16.94
N ILE A 225 1.96 6.73 15.84
CA ILE A 225 2.08 6.22 14.47
C ILE A 225 3.38 5.43 14.32
N TYR A 226 4.50 5.97 14.79
CA TYR A 226 5.79 5.30 14.70
C TYR A 226 5.82 3.96 15.45
N ALA A 227 5.30 3.92 16.68
CA ALA A 227 5.26 2.70 17.47
C ALA A 227 4.44 1.60 16.77
N LEU A 228 3.27 1.96 16.23
CA LEU A 228 2.43 1.05 15.46
C LEU A 228 3.09 0.63 14.14
N ALA A 229 3.66 1.58 13.40
CA ALA A 229 4.27 1.37 12.09
C ALA A 229 5.49 0.44 12.13
N SER A 230 6.12 0.34 13.31
CA SER A 230 7.25 -0.54 13.56
C SER A 230 6.87 -2.01 13.78
N LEU A 231 5.57 -2.33 13.84
CA LEU A 231 5.08 -3.70 13.97
C LEU A 231 4.75 -4.28 12.58
N LYS A 232 5.30 -5.46 12.29
CA LYS A 232 5.05 -6.16 11.01
C LYS A 232 3.64 -6.73 10.93
N GLU A 233 3.02 -7.02 12.07
CA GLU A 233 1.66 -7.53 12.22
C GLU A 233 0.60 -6.48 11.84
N LEU A 234 0.99 -5.21 11.79
CA LEU A 234 0.12 -4.10 11.42
C LEU A 234 0.45 -3.59 10.02
N PHE A 235 -0.59 -3.09 9.35
CA PHE A 235 -0.50 -2.22 8.19
C PHE A 235 -0.89 -0.80 8.62
N VAL A 236 0.06 0.14 8.64
CA VAL A 236 -0.14 1.46 9.23
C VAL A 236 0.01 2.54 8.19
N ILE A 237 -1.02 3.37 8.04
CA ILE A 237 -1.01 4.50 7.11
C ILE A 237 -0.07 5.60 7.61
N SER A 238 0.69 6.18 6.68
CA SER A 238 1.64 7.24 6.97
C SER A 238 0.94 8.50 7.50
N ARG A 239 1.64 9.21 8.40
CA ARG A 239 1.19 10.51 8.92
C ARG A 239 0.79 11.49 7.81
N GLY A 240 1.57 11.54 6.73
CA GLY A 240 1.31 12.49 5.64
C GLY A 240 -0.05 12.29 4.98
N SER A 241 -0.60 11.07 5.00
CA SER A 241 -1.93 10.75 4.45
C SER A 241 -3.08 11.08 5.40
N THR A 242 -2.83 11.12 6.71
CA THR A 242 -3.86 11.49 7.69
C THR A 242 -3.81 12.95 8.10
N ALA A 243 -2.69 13.65 7.87
CA ALA A 243 -2.46 15.03 8.30
C ALA A 243 -3.49 16.06 7.79
N GLY A 244 -4.13 15.80 6.65
CA GLY A 244 -5.18 16.66 6.08
C GLY A 244 -6.61 16.29 6.46
N LEU A 245 -6.81 15.18 7.18
CA LEU A 245 -8.12 14.66 7.54
C LEU A 245 -8.55 15.22 8.91
N ASN A 246 -9.86 15.46 9.06
CA ASN A 246 -10.46 15.92 10.31
C ASN A 246 -11.43 14.87 10.89
N GLU A 247 -11.71 14.98 12.19
CA GLU A 247 -12.52 14.01 12.95
C GLU A 247 -14.03 14.11 12.63
N ALA A 248 -14.48 15.18 11.97
CA ALA A 248 -15.87 15.34 11.53
C ALA A 248 -16.26 14.42 10.34
N ILE A 249 -15.32 13.59 9.88
CA ILE A 249 -15.50 12.66 8.77
C ILE A 249 -16.05 11.33 9.31
N ASP A 250 -17.06 10.79 8.62
CA ASP A 250 -17.55 9.43 8.87
C ASP A 250 -16.37 8.44 8.84
N LEU A 251 -16.19 7.66 9.91
CA LEU A 251 -15.14 6.64 9.99
C LEU A 251 -15.14 5.71 8.78
N ARG A 252 -16.32 5.44 8.20
CA ARG A 252 -16.46 4.62 6.99
C ARG A 252 -15.86 5.28 5.76
N ALA A 253 -15.99 6.60 5.63
CA ALA A 253 -15.35 7.34 4.55
C ALA A 253 -13.82 7.32 4.72
N VAL A 254 -13.31 7.54 5.94
CA VAL A 254 -11.88 7.45 6.23
C VAL A 254 -11.33 6.05 5.91
N GLY A 255 -12.04 5.00 6.33
CA GLY A 255 -11.66 3.62 6.05
C GLY A 255 -11.61 3.29 4.57
N LYS A 256 -12.59 3.75 3.80
CA LYS A 256 -12.63 3.61 2.33
C LYS A 256 -11.46 4.35 1.68
N ASP A 257 -11.30 5.63 1.99
CA ASP A 257 -10.33 6.50 1.31
C ASP A 257 -8.87 6.08 1.59
N LEU A 258 -8.61 5.58 2.80
CA LEU A 258 -7.28 5.11 3.21
C LEU A 258 -7.07 3.60 3.05
N GLY A 259 -8.14 2.83 2.84
CA GLY A 259 -8.11 1.37 2.78
C GLY A 259 -7.73 0.70 4.10
N VAL A 260 -8.26 1.18 5.22
CA VAL A 260 -7.99 0.66 6.56
C VAL A 260 -9.24 0.17 7.27
N ARG A 261 -9.07 -0.83 8.14
CA ARG A 261 -10.14 -1.34 8.99
C ARG A 261 -10.31 -0.52 10.26
N TYR A 262 -9.23 -0.05 10.87
CA TYR A 262 -9.27 0.64 12.14
C TYR A 262 -8.86 2.10 11.98
N VAL A 263 -9.51 2.98 12.73
CA VAL A 263 -9.16 4.40 12.78
C VAL A 263 -9.04 4.79 14.25
N LEU A 264 -7.88 5.34 14.62
CA LEU A 264 -7.65 5.98 15.91
C LEU A 264 -7.83 7.48 15.76
N SER A 265 -8.76 8.05 16.50
CA SER A 265 -8.95 9.49 16.64
C SER A 265 -8.85 9.90 18.11
N GLY A 266 -8.96 11.20 18.39
CA GLY A 266 -8.73 11.68 19.73
C GLY A 266 -8.68 13.19 19.87
N SER A 267 -8.59 13.62 21.12
CA SER A 267 -8.58 15.02 21.51
C SER A 267 -7.56 15.29 22.60
N VAL A 268 -7.03 16.51 22.60
CA VAL A 268 -6.00 16.96 23.54
C VAL A 268 -6.45 18.27 24.16
N LEU A 269 -6.49 18.30 25.48
CA LEU A 269 -6.62 19.52 26.25
C LEU A 269 -5.32 19.72 27.05
N ARG A 270 -4.59 20.77 26.71
CA ARG A 270 -3.39 21.20 27.43
C ARG A 270 -3.72 22.48 28.19
N SER A 271 -3.40 22.49 29.48
CA SER A 271 -3.56 23.68 30.33
C SER A 271 -2.36 23.78 31.27
N GLY A 272 -1.40 24.62 30.90
CA GLY A 272 -0.12 24.70 31.59
C GLY A 272 0.63 23.36 31.55
N GLN A 273 0.78 22.72 32.70
CA GLN A 273 1.41 21.40 32.85
C GLN A 273 0.41 20.24 32.81
N CYS A 274 -0.89 20.49 32.96
CA CYS A 274 -1.90 19.43 32.89
C CYS A 274 -2.21 19.06 31.44
N LEU A 275 -2.27 17.75 31.19
CA LEU A 275 -2.59 17.16 29.90
C LEU A 275 -3.74 16.18 30.08
N ARG A 276 -4.79 16.37 29.26
CA ARG A 276 -5.89 15.41 29.10
C ARG A 276 -5.97 14.98 27.66
N ILE A 277 -5.93 13.67 27.42
CA ILE A 277 -6.03 13.09 26.10
C ILE A 277 -7.18 12.10 26.11
N GLY A 278 -8.18 12.33 25.25
CA GLY A 278 -9.21 11.33 24.93
C GLY A 278 -8.83 10.62 23.63
N THR A 279 -9.00 9.31 23.58
CA THR A 279 -8.78 8.52 22.36
C THR A 279 -10.01 7.70 22.04
N GLU A 280 -10.29 7.53 20.75
CA GLU A 280 -11.38 6.71 20.23
C GLU A 280 -10.85 5.82 19.11
N LEU A 281 -10.98 4.50 19.27
CA LEU A 281 -10.61 3.50 18.29
C LEU A 281 -11.89 2.91 17.69
N GLY A 282 -12.11 3.11 16.40
CA GLY A 282 -13.29 2.62 15.69
C GLY A 282 -13.00 1.59 14.61
N ASP A 283 -14.00 0.75 14.29
CA ASP A 283 -14.02 -0.10 13.09
C ASP A 283 -14.63 0.71 11.94
N ALA A 284 -13.82 1.00 10.93
CA ALA A 284 -14.20 1.77 9.78
C ALA A 284 -15.14 1.03 8.83
N ASN A 285 -15.35 -0.29 8.98
CA ASN A 285 -16.37 -0.98 8.19
C ASN A 285 -17.78 -0.75 8.75
N THR A 286 -17.92 -0.77 10.09
CA THR A 286 -19.22 -0.63 10.75
C THR A 286 -19.52 0.82 11.14
N GLY A 287 -18.47 1.62 11.36
CA GLY A 287 -18.56 2.96 11.96
C GLY A 287 -18.68 2.94 13.48
N GLU A 288 -18.53 1.78 14.12
CA GLU A 288 -18.65 1.65 15.58
C GLU A 288 -17.35 1.98 16.29
N ILE A 289 -17.46 2.62 17.45
CA ILE A 289 -16.34 2.81 18.37
C ILE A 289 -16.15 1.52 19.17
N ILE A 290 -15.00 0.87 18.97
CA ILE A 290 -14.61 -0.36 19.66
C ILE A 290 -14.16 -0.05 21.08
N ARG A 291 -13.46 1.08 21.24
CA ARG A 291 -12.85 1.48 22.50
C ARG A 291 -12.72 2.99 22.58
N ALA A 292 -12.99 3.54 23.75
CA ALA A 292 -12.70 4.93 24.09
C ALA A 292 -11.99 4.98 25.43
N ASP A 293 -10.89 5.72 25.51
CA ASP A 293 -10.09 5.86 26.72
C ASP A 293 -9.84 7.34 27.04
N GLN A 294 -9.69 7.64 28.32
CA GLN A 294 -9.27 8.97 28.80
C GLN A 294 -7.98 8.83 29.59
N HIS A 295 -7.00 9.64 29.22
CA HIS A 295 -5.69 9.69 29.85
C HIS A 295 -5.47 11.07 30.45
N GLU A 296 -5.14 11.11 31.73
CA GLU A 296 -4.76 12.33 32.44
C GLU A 296 -3.32 12.19 32.90
N GLY A 297 -2.56 13.28 32.83
CA GLY A 297 -1.18 13.31 33.27
C GLY A 297 -0.59 14.71 33.24
N ASP A 298 0.67 14.80 33.66
CA ASP A 298 1.49 15.99 33.50
C ASP A 298 2.16 16.00 32.12
N LEU A 299 2.58 17.17 31.63
CA LEU A 299 3.34 17.28 30.39
C LEU A 299 4.65 16.48 30.44
N ASN A 300 5.22 16.30 31.63
CA ASN A 300 6.38 15.44 31.85
C ASN A 300 6.07 13.94 31.64
N ASP A 301 4.81 13.53 31.79
CA ASP A 301 4.34 12.16 31.54
C ASP A 301 3.87 11.93 30.10
N LEU A 302 3.90 12.96 29.24
CA LEU A 302 3.39 12.91 27.86
C LEU A 302 3.86 11.67 27.09
N PHE A 303 5.16 11.37 27.15
CA PHE A 303 5.74 10.25 26.40
C PHE A 303 5.27 8.90 26.94
N LEU A 304 5.06 8.77 28.26
CA LEU A 304 4.50 7.58 28.88
C LEU A 304 3.03 7.38 28.48
N VAL A 305 2.27 8.48 28.36
CA VAL A 305 0.88 8.44 27.88
C VAL A 305 0.82 7.99 26.41
N GLN A 306 1.67 8.54 25.55
CA GLN A 306 1.77 8.10 24.14
C GLN A 306 2.13 6.61 24.01
N ASP A 307 3.10 6.15 24.79
CA ASP A 307 3.51 4.75 24.80
C ASP A 307 2.37 3.83 25.30
N ARG A 308 1.55 4.28 26.25
CA ARG A 308 0.38 3.57 26.75
C ARG A 308 -0.72 3.48 25.70
N ILE A 309 -1.04 4.59 25.02
CA ILE A 309 -2.03 4.62 23.94
C ILE A 309 -1.66 3.60 22.85
N ALA A 310 -0.38 3.58 22.42
CA ALA A 310 0.08 2.60 21.44
C ALA A 310 -0.10 1.15 21.94
N GLN A 311 0.17 0.87 23.21
CA GLN A 311 -0.05 -0.45 23.82
C GLN A 311 -1.52 -0.86 23.86
N GLU A 312 -2.42 0.03 24.21
CA GLU A 312 -3.86 -0.27 24.28
C GLU A 312 -4.45 -0.52 22.89
N VAL A 313 -4.02 0.25 21.89
CA VAL A 313 -4.39 0.04 20.49
C VAL A 313 -3.93 -1.33 20.02
N VAL A 314 -2.65 -1.68 20.21
CA VAL A 314 -2.09 -2.97 19.78
C VAL A 314 -2.79 -4.14 20.48
N LYS A 315 -3.03 -4.05 21.79
CA LYS A 315 -3.77 -5.09 22.54
C LYS A 315 -5.19 -5.31 22.00
N THR A 316 -5.80 -4.27 21.45
CA THR A 316 -7.18 -4.33 20.93
C THR A 316 -7.22 -4.93 19.52
N ILE A 317 -6.35 -4.49 18.61
CA ILE A 317 -6.45 -4.84 17.17
C ILE A 317 -5.45 -5.91 16.71
N ALA A 318 -4.42 -6.18 17.52
CA ALA A 318 -3.38 -7.17 17.24
C ALA A 318 -2.89 -7.85 18.54
N PRO A 319 -3.78 -8.53 19.29
CA PRO A 319 -3.47 -9.13 20.59
C PRO A 319 -2.35 -10.19 20.56
N GLN A 320 -2.03 -10.73 19.37
CA GLN A 320 -0.93 -11.66 19.15
C GLN A 320 0.46 -11.02 19.28
N VAL A 321 0.57 -9.69 19.20
CA VAL A 321 1.84 -8.97 19.34
C VAL A 321 2.30 -9.05 20.78
N ARG A 322 3.53 -9.52 21.00
CA ARG A 322 4.07 -9.66 22.36
C ARG A 322 4.48 -8.28 22.91
N ASP A 323 4.24 -8.04 24.20
CA ASP A 323 4.66 -6.80 24.88
C ASP A 323 6.14 -6.47 24.67
N ARG A 324 7.01 -7.49 24.58
CA ARG A 324 8.45 -7.31 24.31
C ARG A 324 8.72 -6.74 22.92
N GLU A 325 7.95 -7.14 21.91
CA GLU A 325 8.10 -6.65 20.54
C GLU A 325 7.68 -5.19 20.47
N LEU A 326 6.52 -4.86 21.06
CA LEU A 326 6.05 -3.49 21.15
C LEU A 326 7.02 -2.57 21.92
N ARG A 327 7.58 -3.00 23.06
CA ARG A 327 8.56 -2.19 23.81
C ARG A 327 9.82 -1.89 23.00
N LYS A 328 10.25 -2.79 22.10
CA LYS A 328 11.37 -2.54 21.20
C LYS A 328 11.03 -1.52 20.11
N SER A 329 9.76 -1.37 19.77
CA SER A 329 9.25 -0.42 18.77
C SER A 329 9.09 1.01 19.31
N LEU A 330 9.16 1.22 20.62
CA LEU A 330 9.05 2.55 21.22
C LEU A 330 10.34 3.36 21.02
N ARG A 331 10.22 4.59 20.52
CA ARG A 331 11.35 5.52 20.37
C ARG A 331 11.92 5.95 21.71
N LYS A 332 13.22 6.25 21.73
CA LYS A 332 13.82 7.01 22.84
C LYS A 332 13.06 8.32 23.08
N HIS A 333 12.89 8.67 24.34
CA HIS A 333 12.22 9.90 24.75
C HIS A 333 13.19 11.08 24.60
N PRO A 334 12.73 12.28 24.17
CA PRO A 334 13.55 13.48 24.25
C PRO A 334 13.87 13.78 25.72
N GLN A 335 15.04 14.35 25.97
CA GLN A 335 15.43 14.83 27.30
C GLN A 335 14.98 16.28 27.53
N ASN A 336 14.58 16.98 26.47
CA ASN A 336 14.14 18.37 26.51
C ASN A 336 12.77 18.56 25.82
N THR A 337 11.75 18.91 26.60
CA THR A 337 10.38 19.16 26.09
C THR A 337 10.31 20.33 25.12
N THR A 338 11.18 21.35 25.25
CA THR A 338 11.25 22.47 24.30
C THR A 338 11.83 22.01 22.96
N ALA A 339 12.81 21.11 22.96
CA ALA A 339 13.31 20.52 21.71
C ALA A 339 12.24 19.68 21.01
N TYR A 340 11.46 18.92 21.79
CA TYR A 340 10.29 18.20 21.30
C TYR A 340 9.27 19.11 20.64
N ASP A 341 8.87 20.18 21.34
CA ASP A 341 7.88 21.17 20.88
C ASP A 341 8.34 21.84 19.58
N LEU A 342 9.61 22.24 19.48
CA LEU A 342 10.20 22.80 18.25
C LEU A 342 10.15 21.83 17.06
N VAL A 343 10.34 20.52 17.29
CA VAL A 343 10.19 19.51 16.23
C VAL A 343 8.73 19.41 15.78
N LEU A 344 7.76 19.44 16.69
CA LEU A 344 6.34 19.43 16.33
C LEU A 344 5.98 20.67 15.49
N GLN A 345 6.44 21.85 15.90
CA GLN A 345 6.25 23.10 15.13
C GLN A 345 6.90 23.03 13.74
N ALA A 346 8.02 22.32 13.60
CA ALA A 346 8.70 22.16 12.31
C ALA A 346 7.99 21.20 11.35
N MET A 347 7.19 20.25 11.85
CA MET A 347 6.54 19.24 11.03
C MET A 347 5.55 19.84 10.04
N GLU A 348 4.65 20.72 10.45
CA GLU A 348 3.63 21.26 9.54
C GLU A 348 4.25 22.01 8.34
N PRO A 349 5.20 22.96 8.52
CA PRO A 349 5.88 23.61 7.41
C PRO A 349 6.64 22.65 6.46
N LEU A 350 7.13 21.51 6.95
CA LEU A 350 7.82 20.52 6.12
C LEU A 350 6.93 19.84 5.08
N TYR A 351 5.61 19.84 5.30
CA TYR A 351 4.62 19.27 4.38
C TYR A 351 3.91 20.35 3.55
N GLN A 352 4.48 21.55 3.42
CA GLN A 352 3.96 22.59 2.54
C GLN A 352 4.81 22.68 1.26
N LEU A 353 4.14 22.73 0.11
CA LEU A 353 4.78 22.86 -1.21
C LEU A 353 5.11 24.32 -1.58
N ASP A 354 5.25 25.18 -0.58
CA ASP A 354 5.70 26.56 -0.73
C ASP A 354 7.05 26.76 -0.03
N TYR A 355 8.03 27.32 -0.74
CA TYR A 355 9.39 27.44 -0.21
C TYR A 355 9.47 28.37 1.00
N ALA A 356 8.63 29.40 1.07
CA ALA A 356 8.68 30.40 2.13
C ALA A 356 8.34 29.78 3.49
N THR A 357 7.24 29.05 3.58
CA THR A 357 6.82 28.30 4.77
C THR A 357 7.78 27.15 5.03
N PHE A 358 8.10 26.34 4.02
CA PHE A 358 9.04 25.22 4.14
C PHE A 358 10.40 25.64 4.74
N SER A 359 10.91 26.81 4.35
CA SER A 359 12.20 27.32 4.84
C SER A 359 12.23 27.59 6.34
N ARG A 360 11.07 27.85 6.98
CA ARG A 360 10.95 28.13 8.42
C ARG A 360 11.31 26.92 9.28
N ALA A 361 11.02 25.71 8.80
CA ALA A 361 11.30 24.47 9.52
C ALA A 361 12.78 24.32 9.88
N ARG A 362 13.69 24.80 9.02
CA ARG A 362 15.13 24.70 9.25
C ARG A 362 15.56 25.34 10.57
N GLY A 363 15.10 26.57 10.85
CA GLY A 363 15.49 27.30 12.06
C GLY A 363 14.97 26.63 13.33
N LEU A 364 13.77 26.07 13.29
CA LEU A 364 13.17 25.31 14.40
C LEU A 364 13.98 24.04 14.69
N LEU A 365 14.31 23.27 13.65
CA LEU A 365 15.08 22.01 13.78
C LEU A 365 16.51 22.26 14.27
N GLN A 366 17.17 23.33 13.81
CA GLN A 366 18.49 23.71 14.30
C GLN A 366 18.49 24.06 15.78
N ARG A 367 17.47 24.78 16.25
CA ARG A 367 17.29 25.09 17.68
C ARG A 367 16.97 23.83 18.49
N ALA A 368 16.15 22.92 17.96
CA ALA A 368 15.85 21.64 18.61
C ALA A 368 17.14 20.81 18.81
N ILE A 369 17.98 20.70 17.78
CA ILE A 369 19.28 20.00 17.84
C ILE A 369 20.21 20.64 18.88
N ALA A 370 20.23 21.97 18.97
CA ALA A 370 21.07 22.67 19.95
C ALA A 370 20.60 22.44 21.40
N LEU A 371 19.29 22.32 21.62
CA LEU A 371 18.69 22.10 22.94
C LEU A 371 18.73 20.65 23.41
N ASP A 372 18.65 19.69 22.47
CA ASP A 372 18.76 18.26 22.74
C ASP A 372 19.56 17.55 21.64
N PRO A 373 20.90 17.50 21.78
CA PRO A 373 21.76 16.82 20.82
C PRO A 373 21.54 15.30 20.71
N GLY A 374 20.81 14.70 21.66
CA GLY A 374 20.45 13.28 21.67
C GLY A 374 19.11 12.98 21.01
N TYR A 375 18.32 13.99 20.63
CA TYR A 375 16.97 13.78 20.10
C TYR A 375 16.98 13.46 18.59
N ALA A 376 17.04 12.16 18.27
CA ALA A 376 17.16 11.65 16.90
C ALA A 376 16.17 12.26 15.87
N PRO A 377 14.85 12.40 16.16
CA PRO A 377 13.89 13.00 15.23
C PRO A 377 14.26 14.41 14.76
N ALA A 378 14.91 15.23 15.59
CA ALA A 378 15.34 16.57 15.18
C ALA A 378 16.36 16.50 14.02
N PHE A 379 17.27 15.54 14.07
CA PHE A 379 18.24 15.27 13.00
C PHE A 379 17.57 14.67 11.77
N SER A 380 16.65 13.74 11.94
CA SER A 380 15.92 13.07 10.85
C SER A 380 15.07 14.05 10.04
N TYR A 381 14.32 14.92 10.72
CA TYR A 381 13.55 15.97 10.04
C TYR A 381 14.46 17.04 9.43
N ALA A 382 15.61 17.36 10.03
CA ALA A 382 16.58 18.27 9.42
C ALA A 382 17.21 17.67 8.15
N ALA A 383 17.51 16.37 8.15
CA ALA A 383 17.97 15.65 6.97
C ALA A 383 16.88 15.63 5.88
N TYR A 384 15.63 15.39 6.27
CA TYR A 384 14.48 15.45 5.37
C TYR A 384 14.34 16.83 4.71
N TRP A 385 14.53 17.91 5.47
CA TRP A 385 14.48 19.28 4.93
C TRP A 385 15.51 19.48 3.80
N HIS A 386 16.76 19.08 4.00
CA HIS A 386 17.80 19.20 2.98
C HIS A 386 17.51 18.33 1.75
N MET A 387 17.01 17.10 1.97
CA MET A 387 16.65 16.17 0.90
C MET A 387 15.48 16.70 0.05
N PHE A 388 14.42 17.15 0.70
CA PHE A 388 13.19 17.56 0.01
C PHE A 388 13.41 18.84 -0.80
N ARG A 389 14.20 19.78 -0.26
CA ARG A 389 14.62 21.00 -0.97
C ARG A 389 15.32 20.69 -2.30
N GLN A 390 16.17 19.67 -2.31
CA GLN A 390 16.84 19.18 -3.51
C GLN A 390 15.84 18.61 -4.51
N GLY A 391 14.90 17.77 -4.05
CA GLY A 391 13.88 17.15 -4.90
C GLY A 391 12.94 18.15 -5.58
N GLN A 392 12.65 19.27 -4.89
CA GLN A 392 11.84 20.37 -5.43
C GLN A 392 12.62 21.34 -6.34
N GLY A 393 13.94 21.16 -6.50
CA GLY A 393 14.77 22.07 -7.27
C GLY A 393 15.00 23.44 -6.61
N TRP A 394 14.77 23.55 -5.31
CA TRP A 394 15.01 24.77 -4.53
C TRP A 394 16.46 24.91 -4.04
N SER A 395 17.27 23.89 -4.28
CA SER A 395 18.68 23.86 -3.90
C SER A 395 19.58 24.51 -4.97
N PRO A 396 20.36 25.56 -4.62
CA PRO A 396 21.38 26.12 -5.50
C PRO A 396 22.65 25.26 -5.54
N ASP A 397 22.86 24.39 -4.54
CA ASP A 397 23.99 23.46 -4.46
C ASP A 397 23.50 22.09 -3.96
N VAL A 398 23.12 21.26 -4.94
CA VAL A 398 22.59 19.92 -4.72
C VAL A 398 23.58 19.02 -3.99
N ALA A 399 24.88 19.16 -4.26
CA ALA A 399 25.90 18.30 -3.66
C ALA A 399 26.10 18.66 -2.18
N ALA A 400 26.14 19.95 -1.84
CA ALA A 400 26.25 20.39 -0.45
C ALA A 400 25.02 19.99 0.38
N ASP A 401 23.81 20.11 -0.18
CA ASP A 401 22.58 19.69 0.51
C ASP A 401 22.54 18.18 0.74
N LEU A 402 22.93 17.34 -0.24
CA LEU A 402 23.00 15.89 -0.07
C LEU A 402 24.04 15.48 0.98
N ASN A 403 25.22 16.09 0.98
CA ASN A 403 26.24 15.83 2.02
C ASN A 403 25.73 16.22 3.42
N THR A 404 25.02 17.35 3.51
CA THR A 404 24.44 17.80 4.78
C THR A 404 23.33 16.85 5.25
N ALA A 405 22.45 16.42 4.36
CA ALA A 405 21.42 15.43 4.64
C ALA A 405 22.04 14.10 5.13
N ALA A 406 23.07 13.60 4.45
CA ALA A 406 23.77 12.37 4.85
C ALA A 406 24.40 12.48 6.25
N ARG A 407 25.03 13.62 6.56
CA ARG A 407 25.63 13.89 7.88
C ARG A 407 24.59 13.94 8.99
N LEU A 408 23.48 14.65 8.76
CA LEU A 408 22.38 14.76 9.72
C LEU A 408 21.69 13.41 9.93
N ALA A 409 21.39 12.67 8.86
CA ALA A 409 20.81 11.34 8.94
C ALA A 409 21.70 10.37 9.71
N ARG A 410 23.03 10.39 9.47
CA ARG A 410 24.00 9.61 10.25
C ARG A 410 24.01 9.96 11.74
N ALA A 411 23.89 11.25 12.08
CA ALA A 411 23.77 11.68 13.48
C ALA A 411 22.45 11.20 14.12
N GLY A 412 21.34 11.23 13.38
CA GLY A 412 20.07 10.63 13.80
C GLY A 412 20.20 9.15 14.12
N ILE A 413 20.85 8.37 13.24
CA ILE A 413 21.11 6.93 13.44
C ILE A 413 22.01 6.68 14.66
N ALA A 414 23.01 7.54 14.89
CA ALA A 414 23.89 7.41 16.06
C ALA A 414 23.13 7.65 17.39
N ASN A 415 22.15 8.55 17.38
CA ASN A 415 21.30 8.83 18.53
C ASN A 415 20.24 7.75 18.76
N ASP A 416 19.62 7.26 17.68
CA ASP A 416 18.68 6.14 17.70
C ASP A 416 18.87 5.25 16.48
N SER A 417 19.45 4.07 16.69
CA SER A 417 19.71 3.09 15.62
C SER A 417 18.44 2.52 15.01
N HIS A 418 17.29 2.73 15.66
CA HIS A 418 16.00 2.31 15.15
C HIS A 418 15.31 3.40 14.33
N ASP A 419 15.87 4.60 14.17
CA ASP A 419 15.20 5.65 13.37
C ASP A 419 15.16 5.29 11.87
N ALA A 420 14.06 4.67 11.45
CA ALA A 420 13.84 4.24 10.08
C ALA A 420 13.82 5.41 9.08
N MET A 421 13.42 6.61 9.50
CA MET A 421 13.45 7.79 8.64
C MET A 421 14.90 8.23 8.40
N ALA A 422 15.72 8.25 9.45
CA ALA A 422 17.14 8.53 9.34
C ALA A 422 17.86 7.51 8.44
N LEU A 423 17.58 6.21 8.61
CA LEU A 423 18.11 5.15 7.77
C LEU A 423 17.71 5.33 6.29
N ALA A 424 16.43 5.59 6.00
CA ALA A 424 15.95 5.81 4.65
C ALA A 424 16.59 7.05 3.99
N LEU A 425 16.68 8.16 4.73
CA LEU A 425 17.32 9.38 4.23
C LEU A 425 18.82 9.16 3.99
N PHE A 426 19.50 8.44 4.89
CA PHE A 426 20.90 8.11 4.72
C PHE A 426 21.14 7.24 3.48
N GLY A 427 20.36 6.17 3.31
CA GLY A 427 20.43 5.29 2.13
C GLY A 427 20.18 6.05 0.83
N HIS A 428 19.20 6.95 0.81
CA HIS A 428 18.91 7.75 -0.38
C HIS A 428 20.05 8.72 -0.70
N ALA A 429 20.57 9.46 0.29
CA ALA A 429 21.70 10.35 0.08
C ALA A 429 22.96 9.59 -0.41
N GLN A 430 23.25 8.43 0.18
CA GLN A 430 24.38 7.59 -0.25
C GLN A 430 24.21 7.09 -1.69
N SER A 431 23.00 6.68 -2.09
CA SER A 431 22.73 6.24 -3.46
C SER A 431 23.09 7.32 -4.51
N HIS A 432 22.88 8.59 -4.17
CA HIS A 432 23.23 9.71 -5.03
C HIS A 432 24.72 10.09 -4.98
N LEU A 433 25.33 10.05 -3.79
CA LEU A 433 26.71 10.49 -3.56
C LEU A 433 27.74 9.45 -4.01
N THR A 434 27.55 8.17 -3.67
CA THR A 434 28.52 7.10 -3.92
C THR A 434 28.19 6.27 -5.15
N LYS A 435 26.91 6.24 -5.55
CA LYS A 435 26.37 5.32 -6.58
C LYS A 435 26.58 3.83 -6.24
N ASP A 436 26.87 3.53 -4.98
CA ASP A 436 26.87 2.17 -4.44
C ASP A 436 25.43 1.78 -4.09
N PHE A 437 24.73 1.26 -5.09
CA PHE A 437 23.31 0.94 -4.98
C PHE A 437 23.06 -0.33 -4.16
N GLU A 438 23.98 -1.28 -4.16
CA GLU A 438 23.87 -2.49 -3.34
C GLU A 438 23.91 -2.14 -1.86
N GLN A 439 24.89 -1.32 -1.44
CA GLN A 439 24.97 -0.82 -0.08
C GLN A 439 23.74 0.01 0.28
N SER A 440 23.26 0.87 -0.64
CA SER A 440 22.06 1.68 -0.42
C SER A 440 20.82 0.83 -0.21
N VAL A 441 20.62 -0.23 -1.00
CA VAL A 441 19.54 -1.21 -0.84
C VAL A 441 19.58 -1.89 0.52
N SER A 442 20.76 -2.31 0.97
CA SER A 442 20.95 -2.90 2.31
C SER A 442 20.58 -1.94 3.46
N ILE A 443 20.87 -0.64 3.31
CA ILE A 443 20.45 0.39 4.27
C ILE A 443 18.92 0.51 4.28
N PHE A 444 18.26 0.48 3.13
CA PHE A 444 16.79 0.51 3.08
C PHE A 444 16.17 -0.76 3.67
N ASP A 445 16.77 -1.93 3.46
CA ASP A 445 16.33 -3.18 4.09
C ASP A 445 16.42 -3.10 5.60
N SER A 446 17.46 -2.45 6.13
CA SER A 446 17.57 -2.16 7.56
C SER A 446 16.47 -1.22 8.04
N ALA A 447 16.16 -0.16 7.28
CA ALA A 447 15.07 0.77 7.59
C ALA A 447 13.71 0.07 7.63
N ILE A 448 13.43 -0.79 6.65
CA ILE A 448 12.18 -1.56 6.54
C ILE A 448 12.10 -2.64 7.63
N ALA A 449 13.21 -3.27 7.99
CA ALA A 449 13.24 -4.25 9.07
C ALA A 449 12.88 -3.63 10.43
N VAL A 450 13.29 -2.37 10.65
CA VAL A 450 12.92 -1.63 11.86
C VAL A 450 11.51 -1.07 11.80
N CYS A 451 11.11 -0.50 10.66
CA CYS A 451 9.79 0.07 10.47
C CYS A 451 9.18 -0.43 9.16
N PRO A 452 8.46 -1.58 9.18
CA PRO A 452 7.89 -2.19 7.99
C PRO A 452 6.86 -1.30 7.27
N ASN A 453 6.25 -0.36 7.99
CA ASN A 453 5.28 0.58 7.45
C ASN A 453 5.88 1.97 7.14
N SER A 454 7.21 2.07 7.06
CA SER A 454 7.89 3.30 6.62
C SER A 454 7.73 3.51 5.11
N ALA A 455 6.72 4.29 4.71
CA ALA A 455 6.45 4.60 3.31
C ALA A 455 7.69 5.16 2.59
N ILE A 456 8.41 6.09 3.23
CA ILE A 456 9.61 6.72 2.66
C ILE A 456 10.74 5.71 2.38
N ALA A 457 10.91 4.69 3.24
CA ALA A 457 11.92 3.65 3.04
C ALA A 457 11.61 2.79 1.80
N TRP A 458 10.35 2.39 1.64
CA TRP A 458 9.89 1.65 0.47
C TRP A 458 10.00 2.46 -0.82
N ILE A 459 9.60 3.74 -0.79
CA ILE A 459 9.65 4.62 -1.96
C ILE A 459 11.11 4.84 -2.38
N PHE A 460 12.02 5.17 -1.46
CA PHE A 460 13.43 5.39 -1.81
C PHE A 460 14.14 4.11 -2.25
N LYS A 461 13.82 2.95 -1.65
CA LYS A 461 14.29 1.66 -2.17
C LYS A 461 13.83 1.43 -3.60
N GLY A 462 12.55 1.68 -3.90
CA GLY A 462 11.99 1.58 -5.25
C GLY A 462 12.71 2.50 -6.25
N ALA A 463 12.98 3.75 -5.85
CA ALA A 463 13.74 4.70 -6.66
C ALA A 463 15.16 4.21 -6.96
N THR A 464 15.86 3.68 -5.95
CA THR A 464 17.22 3.13 -6.14
C THR A 464 17.24 1.91 -7.06
N LEU A 465 16.28 1.00 -6.94
CA LEU A 465 16.15 -0.15 -7.83
C LEU A 465 15.85 0.26 -9.29
N CYS A 466 15.17 1.39 -9.50
CA CYS A 466 15.00 1.96 -10.84
C CYS A 466 16.33 2.40 -11.46
N PHE A 467 17.32 2.79 -10.66
CA PHE A 467 18.62 3.25 -11.16
C PHE A 467 19.48 2.09 -11.69
N THR A 468 19.35 0.91 -11.09
CA THR A 468 20.05 -0.32 -11.49
C THR A 468 19.29 -1.14 -12.52
N GLY A 469 17.97 -0.96 -12.61
CA GLY A 469 17.15 -1.63 -13.60
C GLY A 469 16.35 -2.83 -13.13
N ASP A 470 16.27 -3.04 -11.83
CA ASP A 470 15.48 -4.10 -11.24
C ASP A 470 13.99 -3.72 -11.22
N GLY A 471 13.36 -3.79 -12.41
CA GLY A 471 11.96 -3.41 -12.63
C GLY A 471 10.97 -4.11 -11.71
N PRO A 472 10.97 -5.46 -11.60
CA PRO A 472 9.99 -6.17 -10.77
C PRO A 472 10.07 -5.79 -9.29
N ASN A 473 11.28 -5.67 -8.72
CA ASN A 473 11.42 -5.27 -7.32
C ASN A 473 11.12 -3.79 -7.11
N ALA A 474 11.47 -2.93 -8.07
CA ALA A 474 11.14 -1.51 -8.01
C ALA A 474 9.62 -1.30 -7.96
N VAL A 475 8.84 -2.02 -8.78
CA VAL A 475 7.37 -1.94 -8.80
C VAL A 475 6.81 -2.35 -7.45
N ARG A 476 7.21 -3.52 -6.93
CA ARG A 476 6.74 -4.01 -5.62
C ARG A 476 7.02 -3.01 -4.48
N CYS A 477 8.21 -2.41 -4.47
CA CYS A 477 8.57 -1.42 -3.45
C CYS A 477 7.73 -0.14 -3.60
N ALA A 478 7.60 0.37 -4.83
CA ALA A 478 6.86 1.60 -5.10
C ALA A 478 5.35 1.45 -4.83
N GLU A 479 4.74 0.31 -5.18
CA GLU A 479 3.35 -0.01 -4.84
C GLU A 479 3.12 -0.03 -3.33
N THR A 480 4.04 -0.65 -2.58
CA THR A 480 3.98 -0.66 -1.11
C THR A 480 4.06 0.76 -0.55
N GLY A 481 4.95 1.58 -1.10
CA GLY A 481 5.07 3.00 -0.77
C GLY A 481 3.76 3.77 -0.97
N VAL A 482 3.17 3.69 -2.16
CA VAL A 482 1.89 4.35 -2.49
C VAL A 482 0.77 3.87 -1.55
N ARG A 483 0.69 2.57 -1.27
CA ARG A 483 -0.33 2.00 -0.39
C ARG A 483 -0.20 2.45 1.07
N LEU A 484 1.02 2.65 1.56
CA LEU A 484 1.26 3.18 2.89
C LEU A 484 0.98 4.68 2.98
N SER A 485 0.94 5.40 1.84
CA SER A 485 0.77 6.85 1.81
C SER A 485 -0.22 7.34 0.74
N PRO A 486 -1.48 6.84 0.71
CA PRO A 486 -2.40 7.03 -0.42
C PRO A 486 -2.89 8.48 -0.60
N LEU A 487 -2.99 9.25 0.49
CA LEU A 487 -3.49 10.63 0.48
C LEU A 487 -2.43 11.64 0.91
N ASP A 488 -1.15 11.24 0.87
CA ASP A 488 -0.06 12.11 1.29
C ASP A 488 -0.01 13.37 0.41
N ARG A 489 0.21 14.54 1.00
CA ARG A 489 0.39 15.76 0.19
C ARG A 489 1.61 15.67 -0.75
N HIS A 490 2.57 14.80 -0.42
CA HIS A 490 3.70 14.47 -1.27
C HIS A 490 3.49 13.19 -2.11
N VAL A 491 2.26 12.70 -2.25
CA VAL A 491 1.93 11.45 -2.99
C VAL A 491 2.43 11.47 -4.43
N PHE A 492 2.52 12.65 -5.07
CA PHE A 492 3.10 12.82 -6.41
C PHE A 492 4.52 12.25 -6.51
N PHE A 493 5.28 12.22 -5.42
CA PHE A 493 6.61 11.63 -5.39
C PHE A 493 6.54 10.10 -5.41
N ALA A 494 5.67 9.49 -4.60
CA ALA A 494 5.45 8.04 -4.59
C ALA A 494 4.91 7.54 -5.94
N GLU A 495 3.91 8.23 -6.50
CA GLU A 495 3.34 7.94 -7.82
C GLU A 495 4.38 8.11 -8.94
N HIS A 496 5.24 9.13 -8.85
CA HIS A 496 6.35 9.30 -9.79
C HIS A 496 7.32 8.11 -9.75
N ILE A 497 7.70 7.65 -8.56
CA ILE A 497 8.58 6.49 -8.42
C ILE A 497 7.90 5.22 -8.95
N LEU A 498 6.59 5.04 -8.72
CA LEU A 498 5.85 3.92 -9.29
C LEU A 498 5.77 3.98 -10.82
N ALA A 499 5.55 5.17 -11.39
CA ALA A 499 5.63 5.39 -12.84
C ALA A 499 7.02 5.04 -13.39
N GLN A 500 8.08 5.45 -12.68
CA GLN A 500 9.46 5.15 -13.06
C GLN A 500 9.76 3.64 -12.95
N ALA A 501 9.24 2.97 -11.93
CA ALA A 501 9.38 1.54 -11.74
C ALA A 501 8.71 0.75 -12.87
N HIS A 502 7.48 1.10 -13.24
CA HIS A 502 6.80 0.50 -14.39
C HIS A 502 7.52 0.76 -15.71
N TYR A 503 8.10 1.96 -15.90
CA TYR A 503 8.93 2.26 -17.06
C TYR A 503 10.14 1.32 -17.15
N VAL A 504 10.85 1.13 -16.04
CA VAL A 504 12.02 0.22 -15.98
C VAL A 504 11.58 -1.23 -16.17
N ASN A 505 10.40 -1.60 -15.65
CA ASN A 505 9.78 -2.90 -15.86
C ASN A 505 9.15 -3.08 -17.26
N ARG A 506 9.31 -2.09 -18.16
CA ARG A 506 8.78 -2.08 -19.53
C ARG A 506 7.24 -2.15 -19.64
N ASN A 507 6.52 -1.91 -18.55
CA ASN A 507 5.06 -1.74 -18.54
C ASN A 507 4.72 -0.27 -18.81
N PHE A 508 4.88 0.17 -20.06
CA PHE A 508 4.78 1.58 -20.41
C PHE A 508 3.37 2.17 -20.22
N ASP A 509 2.31 1.38 -20.38
CA ASP A 509 0.93 1.84 -20.12
C ASP A 509 0.72 2.22 -18.65
N GLN A 510 1.20 1.37 -17.73
CA GLN A 510 1.17 1.66 -16.30
C GLN A 510 2.08 2.84 -15.96
N ALA A 511 3.26 2.93 -16.58
CA ALA A 511 4.16 4.08 -16.40
C ALA A 511 3.50 5.41 -16.81
N ILE A 512 2.72 5.42 -17.89
CA ILE A 512 1.96 6.59 -18.34
C ILE A 512 0.80 6.89 -17.39
N SER A 513 0.03 5.87 -16.98
CA SER A 513 -1.09 6.04 -16.06
C SER A 513 -0.66 6.68 -14.73
N TRP A 514 0.33 6.08 -14.06
CA TRP A 514 0.89 6.62 -12.82
C TRP A 514 1.62 7.95 -13.03
N GLY A 515 2.29 8.13 -14.17
CA GLY A 515 2.93 9.38 -14.52
C GLY A 515 1.93 10.53 -14.67
N ARG A 516 0.75 10.27 -15.25
CA ARG A 516 -0.34 11.26 -15.35
C ARG A 516 -0.95 11.57 -13.98
N ARG A 517 -1.13 10.58 -13.11
CA ARG A 517 -1.58 10.80 -11.72
C ARG A 517 -0.61 11.70 -10.94
N ALA A 518 0.68 11.38 -10.99
CA ALA A 518 1.72 12.21 -10.36
C ALA A 518 1.73 13.65 -10.91
N ASP A 519 1.46 13.81 -12.21
CA ASP A 519 1.34 15.12 -12.87
C ASP A 519 0.11 15.91 -12.41
N MET A 520 -1.02 15.24 -12.20
CA MET A 520 -2.23 15.87 -11.64
C MET A 520 -1.98 16.42 -10.23
N HIS A 521 -1.24 15.69 -9.40
CA HIS A 521 -0.92 16.12 -8.04
C HIS A 521 0.20 17.17 -8.00
N ASN A 522 1.17 17.13 -8.93
CA ASN A 522 2.20 18.16 -9.04
C ASN A 522 2.77 18.27 -10.47
N ALA A 523 2.18 19.15 -11.26
CA ALA A 523 2.58 19.41 -12.65
C ALA A 523 3.99 20.03 -12.79
N ARG A 524 4.59 20.51 -11.69
CA ARG A 524 5.95 21.06 -11.68
C ARG A 524 7.02 20.01 -11.40
N ASN A 525 6.65 18.75 -11.12
CA ASN A 525 7.61 17.67 -10.91
C ASN A 525 8.29 17.28 -12.24
N THR A 526 9.40 17.94 -12.56
CA THR A 526 10.11 17.75 -13.81
C THR A 526 10.70 16.34 -13.99
N SER A 527 10.97 15.63 -12.89
CA SER A 527 11.42 14.23 -12.94
C SER A 527 10.33 13.33 -13.48
N ASN A 528 9.10 13.56 -13.05
CA ASN A 528 7.94 12.86 -13.57
C ASN A 528 7.71 13.13 -15.06
N LEU A 529 7.83 14.40 -15.49
CA LEU A 529 7.70 14.74 -16.91
C LEU A 529 8.70 13.96 -17.78
N ARG A 530 9.97 13.84 -17.36
CA ARG A 530 10.96 13.03 -18.08
C ARG A 530 10.57 11.55 -18.15
N THR A 531 10.00 11.00 -17.08
CA THR A 531 9.47 9.63 -17.09
C THR A 531 8.30 9.48 -18.06
N LEU A 532 7.36 10.41 -18.04
CA LEU A 532 6.18 10.41 -18.90
C LEU A 532 6.55 10.53 -20.39
N ILE A 533 7.41 11.51 -20.73
CA ILE A 533 7.96 11.69 -22.09
C ILE A 533 8.58 10.39 -22.60
N SER A 534 9.46 9.79 -21.80
CA SER A 534 10.15 8.56 -22.20
C SER A 534 9.19 7.38 -22.38
N SER A 535 8.13 7.31 -21.57
CA SER A 535 7.13 6.24 -21.64
C SER A 535 6.24 6.40 -22.87
N LEU A 536 5.85 7.63 -23.21
CA LEU A 536 5.07 7.94 -24.41
C LEU A 536 5.83 7.62 -25.70
N ILE A 537 7.12 7.98 -25.78
CA ILE A 537 7.98 7.61 -26.91
C ILE A 537 8.13 6.09 -27.01
N ALA A 538 8.16 5.37 -25.88
CA ALA A 538 8.32 3.92 -25.88
C ALA A 538 7.15 3.15 -26.52
N ILE A 539 5.98 3.80 -26.67
CA ILE A 539 4.77 3.26 -27.31
C ILE A 539 4.34 4.10 -28.51
N ASP A 540 5.28 4.79 -29.14
CA ASP A 540 5.10 5.58 -30.38
C ASP A 540 4.07 6.73 -30.31
N ARG A 541 3.76 7.23 -29.10
CA ARG A 541 2.91 8.43 -28.89
C ARG A 541 3.73 9.71 -28.94
N VAL A 542 4.36 9.97 -30.09
CA VAL A 542 5.38 11.02 -30.26
C VAL A 542 4.83 12.44 -30.04
N GLU A 543 3.65 12.75 -30.58
CA GLU A 543 3.10 14.11 -30.45
C GLU A 543 2.77 14.46 -29.00
N GLU A 544 2.17 13.54 -28.25
CA GLU A 544 1.93 13.72 -26.82
C GLU A 544 3.23 13.85 -26.02
N ALA A 545 4.28 13.12 -26.41
CA ALA A 545 5.58 13.26 -25.79
C ALA A 545 6.17 14.67 -26.01
N ARG A 546 5.99 15.25 -27.20
CA ARG A 546 6.43 16.62 -27.52
C ARG A 546 5.65 17.67 -26.74
N GLU A 547 4.34 17.50 -26.56
CA GLU A 547 3.54 18.40 -25.72
C GLU A 547 4.06 18.43 -24.28
N VAL A 548 4.33 17.26 -23.70
CA VAL A 548 4.89 17.16 -22.35
C VAL A 548 6.31 17.73 -22.30
N ALA A 549 7.13 17.53 -23.35
CA ALA A 549 8.47 18.11 -23.46
C ALA A 549 8.46 19.65 -23.54
N ASN A 550 7.53 20.23 -24.29
CA ASN A 550 7.34 21.69 -24.36
C ASN A 550 6.96 22.28 -22.99
N ARG A 551 6.06 21.59 -22.26
CA ARG A 551 5.72 21.99 -20.89
C ARG A 551 6.92 21.89 -19.95
N HIS A 552 7.71 20.81 -20.06
CA HIS A 552 8.94 20.65 -19.30
C HIS A 552 9.92 21.81 -19.55
N ALA A 553 10.12 22.20 -20.81
CA ALA A 553 10.97 23.32 -21.20
C ALA A 553 10.47 24.67 -20.64
N GLY A 554 9.15 24.87 -20.53
CA GLY A 554 8.58 26.05 -19.88
C GLY A 554 8.86 26.15 -18.37
N ILE A 555 9.12 25.01 -17.70
CA ILE A 555 9.44 24.96 -16.26
C ILE A 555 10.96 25.08 -16.04
N VAL A 556 11.77 24.45 -16.89
CA VAL A 556 13.24 24.48 -16.81
C VAL A 556 13.84 24.81 -18.18
N PRO A 557 13.90 26.10 -18.57
CA PRO A 557 14.35 26.52 -19.90
C PRO A 557 15.80 26.12 -20.23
N ASP A 558 16.66 26.06 -19.22
CA ASP A 558 18.08 25.72 -19.36
C ASP A 558 18.36 24.21 -19.30
N PHE A 559 17.32 23.38 -19.34
CA PHE A 559 17.51 21.93 -19.33
C PHE A 559 18.28 21.46 -20.57
N ARG A 560 19.20 20.50 -20.37
CA ARG A 560 19.94 19.78 -21.41
C ARG A 560 20.00 18.30 -21.05
N VAL A 561 19.73 17.42 -22.00
CA VAL A 561 19.73 15.97 -21.79
C VAL A 561 21.13 15.49 -21.37
N SER A 562 22.19 16.03 -21.95
CA SER A 562 23.60 15.77 -21.62
C SER A 562 23.93 16.15 -20.17
N ALA A 563 23.54 17.35 -19.73
CA ALA A 563 23.76 17.83 -18.36
C ALA A 563 23.01 16.98 -17.33
N TRP A 564 21.77 16.58 -17.64
CA TRP A 564 21.01 15.63 -16.82
C TRP A 564 21.65 14.24 -16.81
N ALA A 565 22.06 13.73 -17.97
CA ALA A 565 22.70 12.42 -18.12
C ALA A 565 24.02 12.33 -17.34
N ALA A 566 24.77 13.42 -17.20
CA ALA A 566 25.98 13.44 -16.37
C ALA A 566 25.69 13.26 -14.88
N ARG A 567 24.53 13.75 -14.40
CA ARG A 567 24.17 13.79 -12.97
C ARG A 567 23.24 12.67 -12.52
N THR A 568 22.47 12.09 -13.45
CA THR A 568 21.49 11.05 -13.12
C THR A 568 22.15 9.82 -12.49
N PRO A 569 21.56 9.23 -11.43
CA PRO A 569 22.04 7.98 -10.84
C PRO A 569 21.78 6.75 -11.72
N MET A 570 20.91 6.84 -12.73
CA MET A 570 20.63 5.71 -13.63
C MET A 570 21.89 5.16 -14.30
N GLN A 571 21.98 3.84 -14.43
CA GLN A 571 23.11 3.14 -15.04
C GLN A 571 22.70 2.33 -16.29
N GLY A 572 23.72 1.85 -17.00
CA GLY A 572 23.59 0.86 -18.07
C GLY A 572 22.62 1.25 -19.18
N ASP A 573 21.87 0.25 -19.64
CA ASP A 573 21.02 0.31 -20.82
C ASP A 573 19.82 1.23 -20.61
N ILE A 574 19.29 1.27 -19.39
CA ILE A 574 18.15 2.12 -19.03
C ILE A 574 18.50 3.59 -19.19
N LYS A 575 19.70 4.00 -18.76
CA LYS A 575 20.18 5.37 -18.98
C LYS A 575 20.29 5.67 -20.47
N ARG A 576 20.88 4.77 -21.27
CA ARG A 576 21.03 4.98 -22.73
C ARG A 576 19.67 5.12 -23.43
N GLN A 577 18.73 4.22 -23.12
CA GLN A 577 17.37 4.27 -23.68
C GLN A 577 16.63 5.52 -23.24
N ARG A 578 16.78 5.94 -21.97
CA ARG A 578 16.15 7.18 -21.46
C ARG A 578 16.68 8.39 -22.22
N ILE A 579 17.99 8.51 -22.44
CA ILE A 579 18.59 9.60 -23.22
C ILE A 579 18.03 9.63 -24.64
N GLN A 580 18.04 8.49 -25.34
CA GLN A 580 17.52 8.39 -26.71
C GLN A 580 16.06 8.82 -26.80
N ARG A 581 15.21 8.38 -25.86
CA ARG A 581 13.78 8.71 -25.85
C ARG A 581 13.52 10.19 -25.55
N LEU A 582 14.27 10.80 -24.64
CA LEU A 582 14.17 12.24 -24.37
C LEU A 582 14.57 13.05 -25.61
N LEU A 583 15.66 12.68 -26.30
CA LEU A 583 16.08 13.33 -27.54
C LEU A 583 15.05 13.14 -28.67
N ALA A 584 14.47 11.93 -28.81
CA ALA A 584 13.43 11.64 -29.79
C ALA A 584 12.13 12.47 -29.57
N ALA A 585 11.86 12.89 -28.33
CA ALA A 585 10.77 13.81 -28.00
C ALA A 585 11.10 15.29 -28.30
N GLY A 586 12.29 15.58 -28.86
CA GLY A 586 12.71 16.95 -29.17
C GLY A 586 13.31 17.71 -27.99
N MET A 587 13.69 17.03 -26.91
CA MET A 587 14.40 17.71 -25.81
C MET A 587 15.82 18.10 -26.24
N PRO A 588 16.32 19.28 -25.81
CA PRO A 588 17.64 19.78 -26.21
C PRO A 588 18.77 18.93 -25.63
N GLU A 589 19.79 18.65 -26.46
CA GLU A 589 20.96 17.84 -26.13
C GLU A 589 21.85 18.48 -25.06
#